data_AF-A0A9E6JS88-F1
#
_entry.id   AF-A0A9E6JS88-F1
#
_cell.length_a   1.000
_cell.length_b   1.000
_cell.length_c   1.000
_cell.angle_alpha   90.00
_cell.angle_beta   90.00
_cell.angle_gamma   90.00
#
_symmetry.space_group_name_H-M   'P 1'
#
loop_
_entity.id
_entity.type
_entity.pdbx_description
1 polymer ?
#
loop_
_entity_poly.entity_id
_entity_poly.type
_entity_poly.pdbx_seq_one_letter_code
_entity_poly.pdbx_strand_id
1 'polypeptide(L)'
;MNKRLMIIKNKLAFVLIIIFFNSCTSQQAVYTSFWQAKDFTSADIKEPQEPLRFCDKKSKLQYTITNDDKNIYIYLKATDELYQMKIIRAGMQINIDTTGKGEKHISISFPIANKKK
;
A
#
# COMPACT_ATOMS: atom_id res chain seq x y z
N MET A 1 42.08 -9.45 40.12
CA MET A 1 40.78 -9.34 39.41
C MET A 1 40.15 -10.72 39.32
N ASN A 2 38.97 -10.91 39.90
CA ASN A 2 38.45 -12.24 40.26
C ASN A 2 37.88 -12.96 39.04
N LYS A 3 38.32 -14.20 38.75
CA LYS A 3 37.86 -15.01 37.59
C LYS A 3 36.33 -15.07 37.47
N ARG A 4 35.61 -15.06 38.60
CA ARG A 4 34.14 -15.01 38.65
C ARG A 4 33.54 -13.75 38.01
N LEU A 5 34.17 -12.59 38.20
CA LEU A 5 33.74 -11.32 37.61
C LEU A 5 33.92 -11.33 36.08
N MET A 6 34.98 -11.98 35.59
CA MET A 6 35.25 -12.11 34.15
C MET A 6 34.25 -13.03 33.45
N ILE A 7 33.86 -14.13 34.10
CA ILE A 7 32.84 -15.07 33.58
C ILE A 7 31.46 -14.39 33.50
N ILE A 8 31.07 -13.62 34.52
CA ILE A 8 29.79 -12.90 34.55
C ILE A 8 29.72 -11.85 33.44
N LYS A 9 30.80 -11.07 33.23
CA LYS A 9 30.88 -10.09 32.13
C LYS A 9 30.78 -10.76 30.75
N ASN A 10 31.41 -11.91 30.57
CA ASN A 10 31.39 -12.63 29.29
C ASN A 10 30.00 -13.21 28.97
N LYS A 11 29.29 -13.71 30.00
CA LYS A 11 27.89 -14.17 29.84
C LYS A 11 26.95 -12.99 29.54
N LEU A 12 27.13 -11.86 30.20
CA LEU A 12 26.33 -10.65 29.95
C LEU A 12 26.54 -10.10 28.53
N ALA A 13 27.80 -10.08 28.06
CA ALA A 13 28.13 -9.69 26.69
C ALA A 13 27.46 -10.62 25.66
N PHE A 14 27.45 -11.92 25.91
CA PHE A 14 26.82 -12.89 25.01
C PHE A 14 25.29 -12.72 24.92
N VAL A 15 24.62 -12.42 26.05
CA VAL A 15 23.18 -12.12 26.07
C VAL A 15 22.87 -10.84 25.31
N LEU A 16 23.68 -9.78 25.47
CA LEU A 16 23.53 -8.52 24.74
C LEU A 16 23.65 -8.74 23.22
N ILE A 17 24.60 -9.56 22.77
CA ILE A 17 24.80 -9.86 21.34
C ILE A 17 23.56 -10.54 20.73
N ILE A 18 22.92 -11.48 21.44
CA ILE A 18 21.71 -12.18 20.94
C ILE A 18 20.52 -11.22 20.75
N ILE A 19 20.41 -10.20 21.60
CA ILE A 19 19.35 -9.18 21.51
C ILE A 19 19.54 -8.31 20.24
N PHE A 20 20.79 -8.01 19.86
CA PHE A 20 21.07 -7.21 18.67
C PHE A 20 20.71 -7.91 17.35
N PHE A 21 20.74 -9.25 17.28
CA PHE A 21 20.47 -9.99 16.04
C PHE A 21 18.98 -10.19 15.70
N ASN A 22 18.05 -9.83 16.59
CA ASN A 22 16.61 -10.01 16.34
C ASN A 22 15.91 -8.76 15.77
N SER A 23 16.65 -7.68 15.47
CA SER A 23 16.07 -6.42 14.99
C SER A 23 16.00 -6.34 13.46
N CYS A 24 15.17 -7.18 12.82
CA CYS A 24 14.55 -6.80 11.55
C CYS A 24 13.38 -7.71 11.16
N THR A 25 12.18 -7.39 11.66
CA THR A 25 10.93 -7.79 11.01
C THR A 25 10.23 -6.52 10.57
N SER A 26 10.39 -6.15 9.29
CA SER A 26 9.56 -5.12 8.66
C SER A 26 8.31 -5.81 8.13
N GLN A 27 7.32 -6.01 9.00
CA GLN A 27 6.05 -6.57 8.57
C GLN A 27 5.34 -5.52 7.72
N GLN A 28 5.39 -5.69 6.39
CA GLN A 28 4.62 -4.87 5.48
C GLN A 28 3.14 -5.20 5.68
N ALA A 29 2.31 -4.18 5.86
CA ALA A 29 0.87 -4.36 5.97
C ALA A 29 0.35 -4.91 4.64
N VAL A 30 -0.12 -6.16 4.66
CA VAL A 30 -0.79 -6.77 3.50
C VAL A 30 -2.25 -6.32 3.53
N TYR A 31 -2.63 -5.50 2.55
CA TYR A 31 -4.00 -5.07 2.36
C TYR A 31 -4.71 -6.05 1.42
N THR A 32 -5.77 -6.70 1.90
CA THR A 32 -6.57 -7.62 1.09
C THR A 32 -7.70 -6.89 0.37
N SER A 33 -7.95 -7.19 -0.89
CA SER A 33 -9.17 -6.76 -1.60
C SER A 33 -10.38 -7.60 -1.19
N PHE A 34 -11.59 -7.12 -1.49
CA PHE A 34 -12.81 -7.91 -1.36
C PHE A 34 -13.28 -8.42 -2.73
N TRP A 35 -13.73 -9.68 -2.75
CA TRP A 35 -14.34 -10.30 -3.93
C TRP A 35 -15.73 -9.71 -4.21
N GLN A 36 -16.00 -9.38 -5.48
CA GLN A 36 -17.33 -9.01 -5.94
C GLN A 36 -17.88 -10.07 -6.90
N ALA A 37 -18.88 -10.82 -6.44
CA ALA A 37 -19.46 -11.94 -7.20
C ALA A 37 -20.51 -11.54 -8.25
N LYS A 38 -20.88 -10.26 -8.35
CA LYS A 38 -21.94 -9.78 -9.25
C LYS A 38 -21.33 -9.05 -10.44
N ASP A 39 -21.80 -9.37 -11.64
CA ASP A 39 -21.36 -8.76 -12.89
C ASP A 39 -21.45 -7.23 -12.84
N PHE A 40 -20.28 -6.59 -12.90
CA PHE A 40 -20.11 -5.16 -12.90
C PHE A 40 -20.39 -4.62 -14.31
N THR A 41 -21.64 -4.28 -14.62
CA THR A 41 -21.96 -3.55 -15.86
C THR A 41 -21.82 -2.05 -15.62
N SER A 42 -21.31 -1.30 -16.59
CA SER A 42 -21.07 0.15 -16.48
C SER A 42 -22.31 1.00 -16.17
N ALA A 43 -23.51 0.42 -16.27
CA ALA A 43 -24.78 1.04 -15.93
C ALA A 43 -25.18 0.86 -14.45
N ASP A 44 -24.60 -0.12 -13.76
CA ASP A 44 -24.93 -0.52 -12.38
C ASP A 44 -23.83 -0.14 -11.38
N ILE A 45 -23.03 0.89 -11.67
CA ILE A 45 -21.96 1.36 -10.77
C ILE A 45 -22.60 1.80 -9.46
N LYS A 46 -22.73 0.87 -8.53
CA LYS A 46 -23.13 1.16 -7.17
C LYS A 46 -21.94 1.87 -6.55
N GLU A 47 -22.15 3.14 -6.18
CA GLU A 47 -21.19 3.92 -5.41
C GLU A 47 -20.69 3.03 -4.25
N PRO A 48 -19.37 2.89 -4.05
CA PRO A 48 -18.85 2.12 -2.94
C PRO A 48 -19.42 2.68 -1.63
N GLN A 49 -19.66 1.81 -0.65
CA GLN A 49 -20.08 2.28 0.68
C GLN A 49 -19.02 3.22 1.24
N GLU A 50 -19.46 4.41 1.65
CA GLU A 50 -18.64 5.41 2.31
C GLU A 50 -18.63 5.19 3.83
N PRO A 51 -17.51 5.45 4.52
CA PRO A 51 -16.23 5.91 3.97
C PRO A 51 -15.46 4.77 3.27
N LEU A 52 -14.63 5.12 2.29
CA LEU A 52 -13.77 4.12 1.63
C LEU A 52 -12.81 3.49 2.65
N ARG A 53 -12.46 2.22 2.41
CA ARG A 53 -11.79 1.36 3.41
C ARG A 53 -10.42 1.89 3.82
N PHE A 54 -9.69 2.46 2.87
CA PHE A 54 -8.34 2.92 3.08
C PHE A 54 -8.25 4.43 2.93
N CYS A 55 -7.38 5.04 3.72
CA CYS A 55 -7.08 6.46 3.64
C CYS A 55 -5.58 6.67 3.86
N ASP A 56 -4.91 7.29 2.89
CA ASP A 56 -3.54 7.73 3.07
C ASP A 56 -3.51 8.96 3.97
N LYS A 57 -2.83 8.86 5.12
CA LYS A 57 -2.85 9.93 6.14
C LYS A 57 -2.22 11.23 5.66
N LYS A 58 -1.26 11.15 4.73
CA LYS A 58 -0.51 12.31 4.22
C LYS A 58 -1.30 13.08 3.16
N SER A 59 -1.87 12.35 2.20
CA SER A 59 -2.64 12.93 1.09
C SER A 59 -4.13 13.07 1.33
N LYS A 60 -4.64 12.45 2.40
CA LYS A 60 -6.09 12.30 2.67
C LYS A 60 -6.82 11.63 1.50
N LEU A 61 -6.10 10.89 0.66
CA LEU A 61 -6.65 10.15 -0.44
C LEU A 61 -7.34 8.91 0.13
N GLN A 62 -8.65 8.84 -0.04
CA GLN A 62 -9.45 7.69 0.33
C GLN A 62 -9.56 6.74 -0.85
N TYR A 63 -9.49 5.43 -0.62
CA TYR A 63 -9.55 4.44 -1.67
C TYR A 63 -10.08 3.08 -1.20
N THR A 64 -10.65 2.34 -2.13
CA THR A 64 -11.05 0.94 -1.98
C THR A 64 -10.65 0.19 -3.25
N ILE A 65 -10.14 -1.03 -3.08
CA ILE A 65 -9.81 -1.93 -4.18
C ILE A 65 -10.64 -3.20 -4.01
N THR A 66 -11.36 -3.58 -5.08
CA THR A 66 -12.12 -4.82 -5.17
C THR A 66 -11.79 -5.52 -6.47
N ASN A 67 -12.18 -6.79 -6.59
CA ASN A 67 -11.93 -7.55 -7.80
C ASN A 67 -12.99 -8.64 -8.00
N ASP A 68 -13.10 -9.11 -9.24
CA ASP A 68 -13.84 -10.31 -9.61
C ASP A 68 -12.88 -11.31 -10.31
N ASP A 69 -13.42 -12.21 -11.13
CA ASP A 69 -12.67 -13.23 -11.87
C ASP A 69 -11.85 -12.66 -13.04
N LYS A 70 -12.15 -11.45 -13.49
CA LYS A 70 -11.59 -10.85 -14.72
C LYS A 70 -10.95 -9.48 -14.50
N ASN A 71 -11.41 -8.71 -13.52
CA ASN A 71 -11.15 -7.29 -13.40
C ASN A 71 -10.76 -6.89 -11.97
N ILE A 72 -9.97 -5.82 -11.89
CA ILE A 72 -9.68 -5.09 -10.66
C ILE A 72 -10.39 -3.74 -10.74
N TYR A 73 -11.12 -3.40 -9.68
CA TYR A 73 -11.83 -2.14 -9.53
C TYR A 73 -11.14 -1.29 -8.49
N ILE A 74 -10.87 -0.03 -8.84
CA ILE A 74 -10.18 0.93 -7.99
C ILE A 74 -11.05 2.16 -7.85
N TYR A 75 -11.52 2.41 -6.63
CA TYR A 75 -12.24 3.62 -6.27
C TYR A 75 -11.30 4.55 -5.54
N LEU A 76 -11.20 5.80 -6.00
CA LEU A 76 -10.31 6.82 -5.46
C LEU A 76 -11.09 8.11 -5.22
N LYS A 77 -10.94 8.67 -4.04
CA LYS A 77 -11.58 9.92 -3.63
C LYS A 77 -10.57 10.82 -2.95
N ALA A 78 -10.21 11.91 -3.63
CA ALA A 78 -9.41 12.97 -3.04
C ALA A 78 -10.36 13.94 -2.30
N THR A 79 -10.33 13.97 -0.98
CA THR A 79 -11.19 14.86 -0.18
C THR A 79 -10.54 16.19 0.16
N ASP A 80 -9.22 16.30 0.01
CA ASP A 80 -8.44 17.50 0.32
C ASP A 80 -8.22 18.34 -0.96
N GLU A 81 -8.56 19.62 -0.91
CA GLU A 81 -8.51 20.54 -2.06
C GLU A 81 -7.09 20.69 -2.63
N LEU A 82 -6.06 20.72 -1.77
CA LEU A 82 -4.67 20.84 -2.23
C LEU A 82 -4.27 19.61 -3.06
N TYR A 83 -4.70 18.42 -2.65
CA TYR A 83 -4.42 17.19 -3.39
C TYR A 83 -5.29 17.03 -4.64
N GLN A 84 -6.55 17.47 -4.62
CA GLN A 84 -7.37 17.57 -5.83
C GLN A 84 -6.67 18.44 -6.88
N MET A 85 -6.24 19.64 -6.50
CA MET A 85 -5.53 20.55 -7.40
C MET A 85 -4.21 19.98 -7.88
N LYS A 86 -3.48 19.26 -7.01
CA LYS A 86 -2.25 18.57 -7.40
C LYS A 86 -2.51 17.47 -8.44
N ILE A 87 -3.54 16.66 -8.26
CA ILE A 87 -3.93 15.61 -9.20
C ILE A 87 -4.33 16.22 -10.55
N ILE A 88 -5.11 17.30 -10.56
CA ILE A 88 -5.54 17.95 -11.80
C ILE A 88 -4.35 18.57 -12.55
N ARG A 89 -3.42 19.22 -11.85
CA ARG A 89 -2.30 19.94 -12.47
C ARG A 89 -1.11 19.05 -12.84
N ALA A 90 -0.73 18.14 -11.96
CA ALA A 90 0.46 17.30 -12.11
C ALA A 90 0.13 15.87 -12.57
N GLY A 91 -1.14 15.48 -12.52
CA GLY A 91 -1.57 14.13 -12.77
C GLY A 91 -1.43 13.19 -11.57
N MET A 92 -1.87 11.96 -11.78
CA MET A 92 -1.83 10.82 -10.88
C MET A 92 -1.50 9.58 -11.71
N GLN A 93 -0.69 8.69 -11.14
CA GLN A 93 -0.34 7.42 -11.76
C GLN A 93 -0.59 6.28 -10.79
N ILE A 94 -1.33 5.28 -11.24
CA ILE A 94 -1.57 4.03 -10.52
C ILE A 94 -0.70 2.97 -11.18
N ASN A 95 0.21 2.37 -10.42
CA ASN A 95 1.08 1.31 -10.92
C ASN A 95 0.67 0.00 -10.28
N ILE A 96 0.48 -1.04 -11.10
CA ILE A 96 0.10 -2.39 -10.68
C ILE A 96 1.25 -3.33 -11.03
N ASP A 97 1.68 -4.08 -10.03
CA ASP A 97 2.62 -5.19 -10.17
C ASP A 97 1.87 -6.51 -9.95
N THR A 98 1.69 -7.28 -11.01
CA THR A 98 1.03 -8.59 -10.96
C THR A 98 1.96 -9.72 -10.54
N THR A 99 3.27 -9.46 -10.46
CA THR A 99 4.30 -10.45 -10.12
C THR A 99 4.66 -10.44 -8.64
N GLY A 100 4.41 -9.33 -7.95
CA GLY A 100 4.78 -9.11 -6.56
C GLY A 100 6.29 -8.92 -6.34
N LYS A 101 7.07 -8.71 -7.40
CA LYS A 101 8.53 -8.54 -7.35
C LYS A 101 8.99 -7.07 -7.27
N GLY A 102 8.05 -6.14 -7.14
CA GLY A 102 8.31 -4.70 -7.20
C GLY A 102 8.45 -4.15 -8.63
N GLU A 103 8.04 -4.92 -9.63
CA GLU A 103 8.17 -4.55 -11.04
C GLU A 103 6.88 -3.86 -11.52
N LYS A 104 6.98 -2.59 -11.91
CA LYS A 104 5.82 -1.77 -12.32
C LYS A 104 5.47 -2.03 -13.79
N HIS A 105 4.76 -3.12 -14.05
CA HIS A 105 4.44 -3.55 -15.42
C HIS A 105 3.22 -2.84 -16.03
N ILE A 106 2.24 -2.47 -15.20
CA ILE A 106 1.00 -1.82 -15.67
C ILE A 106 0.88 -0.46 -15.02
N SER A 107 0.62 0.57 -15.82
CA SER A 107 0.50 1.94 -15.35
C SER A 107 -0.71 2.66 -15.94
N ILE A 108 -1.57 3.18 -15.08
CA ILE A 108 -2.77 3.95 -15.43
C ILE A 108 -2.50 5.40 -15.03
N SER A 109 -2.65 6.33 -15.97
CA SER A 109 -2.43 7.76 -15.71
C SER A 109 -3.73 8.54 -15.80
N PHE A 110 -3.91 9.47 -14.87
CA PHE A 110 -4.97 10.47 -14.87
C PHE A 110 -4.34 11.88 -14.78
N PRO A 111 -4.84 12.89 -15.51
CA PRO A 111 -5.78 12.74 -16.60
C PRO A 111 -5.20 11.85 -17.71
N ILE A 112 -6.09 11.17 -18.44
CA ILE A 112 -5.67 10.33 -19.56
C ILE A 112 -5.01 11.25 -20.58
N ALA A 113 -3.72 11.04 -20.83
CA ALA A 113 -3.02 11.78 -21.86
C ALA A 113 -3.69 11.50 -23.21
N ASN A 114 -4.16 12.55 -23.89
CA ASN A 114 -4.60 12.42 -25.27
C ASN A 114 -3.40 11.95 -26.10
N LYS A 115 -3.40 10.67 -26.49
CA LYS A 115 -2.52 10.21 -27.57
C LYS A 115 -2.94 10.98 -28.82
N LYS A 116 -2.15 11.97 -29.23
CA LYS A 116 -2.26 12.50 -30.58
C LYS A 116 -2.02 11.31 -31.51
N LYS A 117 -3.04 10.97 -32.29
CA LYS A 117 -2.93 10.05 -33.43
C LYS A 117 -2.03 10.65 -34.49
#